data_AF-A0A317DSR0-F1
#
_entry.id   AF-A0A317DSR0-F1
#
_cell.length_a   1.000
_cell.length_b   1.000
_cell.length_c   1.000
_cell.angle_alpha   90.00
_cell.angle_beta   90.00
_cell.angle_gamma   90.00
#
_symmetry.space_group_name_H-M   'P 1'
#
loop_
_entity.id
_entity.type
_entity.pdbx_description
1 polymer ?
#
loop_
_entity_poly.entity_id
_entity_poly.type
_entity_poly.pdbx_seq_one_letter_code
_entity_poly.pdbx_strand_id
1 'polypeptide(L)'
;MTTNPHRTGRPAAVSHTAEPRPRLDYYLILSPISARPPEPRAEGILVEEFVRDCDWSTLGLRSAGWTPADGGWWSFASFSRGMRTDPKLSGRVTPVGRGAAEASYRQLGGGRLPAEAVLRTYFRHYEPFPTAPPLRLGPADAPDGFHEQRVYRVLFAKDLRADQLANLSAGWRTPAEDDPADQARGMPAGRLRVGSDLFDWNLRRIGQGLAWCLDLTASLATDADDAVGPVLHELTAVLRRQGLIPVTTERFA
;
A
#
# COMPACT_ATOMS: atom_id res chain seq x y z
N MET A 1 48.98 30.54 34.56
CA MET A 1 47.79 31.03 33.85
C MET A 1 47.92 30.59 32.39
N THR A 2 47.24 29.48 32.02
CA THR A 2 46.12 29.42 31.05
C THR A 2 46.60 29.66 29.60
N THR A 3 46.45 28.80 28.57
CA THR A 3 45.60 27.63 28.32
C THR A 3 46.10 26.96 27.01
N ASN A 4 46.08 25.63 26.94
CA ASN A 4 46.06 24.82 25.69
C ASN A 4 44.57 24.48 25.39
N PRO A 5 44.15 23.86 24.27
CA PRO A 5 44.73 23.68 22.94
C PRO A 5 43.73 24.00 21.79
N HIS A 6 44.21 23.92 20.54
CA HIS A 6 43.39 23.88 19.33
C HIS A 6 42.32 22.77 19.39
N ARG A 7 41.06 23.17 19.35
CA ARG A 7 39.89 22.28 19.20
C ARG A 7 39.64 22.06 17.72
N THR A 8 40.09 20.92 17.21
CA THR A 8 39.67 20.36 15.92
C THR A 8 38.14 20.28 15.86
N GLY A 9 37.55 20.98 14.89
CA GLY A 9 36.13 20.93 14.59
C GLY A 9 35.74 19.51 14.17
N ARG A 10 34.97 18.84 15.03
CA ARG A 10 34.28 17.60 14.71
C ARG A 10 33.16 17.93 13.72
N PRO A 11 33.10 17.34 12.52
CA PRO A 11 31.94 17.52 11.66
C PRO A 11 30.71 17.07 12.43
N ALA A 12 29.71 17.95 12.50
CA ALA A 12 28.41 17.62 13.02
C ALA A 12 27.93 16.38 12.25
N ALA A 13 27.70 15.29 12.97
CA ALA A 13 26.99 14.16 12.41
C ALA A 13 25.63 14.72 11.97
N VAL A 14 25.44 14.79 10.65
CA VAL A 14 24.11 14.96 10.07
C VAL A 14 23.36 13.74 10.57
N SER A 15 22.58 13.93 11.63
CA SER A 15 21.53 13.00 12.01
C SER A 15 20.60 13.00 10.81
N HIS A 16 20.83 12.07 9.87
CA HIS A 16 19.76 11.57 9.02
C HIS A 16 18.73 11.04 9.99
N THR A 17 17.75 11.89 10.34
CA THR A 17 16.45 11.44 10.82
C THR A 17 16.00 10.48 9.75
N ALA A 18 16.19 9.18 10.01
CA ALA A 18 15.77 8.14 9.11
C ALA A 18 14.28 8.37 8.92
N GLU A 19 13.88 8.75 7.71
CA GLU A 19 12.48 8.85 7.35
C GLU A 19 11.77 7.58 7.84
N PRO A 20 10.59 7.72 8.45
CA PRO A 20 9.87 6.57 8.97
C PRO A 20 9.64 5.60 7.81
N ARG A 21 10.39 4.49 7.83
CA ARG A 21 10.30 3.46 6.79
C ARG A 21 8.84 3.03 6.64
N PRO A 22 8.38 2.77 5.40
CA PRO A 22 7.01 2.37 5.16
C PRO A 22 6.65 1.12 5.96
N ARG A 23 5.44 1.07 6.49
CA ARG A 23 4.96 -0.09 7.27
C ARG A 23 4.79 -1.31 6.37
N LEU A 24 5.00 -2.49 6.93
CA LEU A 24 4.79 -3.74 6.19
C LEU A 24 3.30 -4.06 6.02
N ASP A 25 2.98 -4.69 4.90
CA ASP A 25 1.66 -5.24 4.62
C ASP A 25 1.59 -6.69 5.11
N TYR A 26 0.56 -7.01 5.90
CA TYR A 26 0.35 -8.33 6.48
C TYR A 26 -0.85 -9.02 5.85
N TYR A 27 -0.73 -10.32 5.64
CA TYR A 27 -1.80 -11.16 5.12
C TYR A 27 -1.86 -12.48 5.88
N LEU A 28 -3.07 -12.98 6.08
CA LEU A 28 -3.32 -14.35 6.52
C LEU A 28 -3.57 -15.22 5.29
N ILE A 29 -2.93 -16.38 5.26
CA ILE A 29 -3.20 -17.44 4.29
C ILE A 29 -4.17 -18.40 4.95
N LEU A 30 -5.36 -18.55 4.36
CA LEU A 30 -6.42 -19.38 4.91
C LEU A 30 -6.42 -20.77 4.27
N SER A 31 -6.91 -21.75 5.04
CA SER A 31 -7.20 -23.09 4.55
C SER A 31 -8.19 -23.05 3.39
N PRO A 32 -8.05 -23.93 2.38
CA PRO A 32 -9.05 -24.07 1.34
C PRO A 32 -10.44 -24.32 1.97
N ILE A 33 -11.47 -23.68 1.44
CA ILE A 33 -12.84 -23.93 1.86
C ILE A 33 -13.19 -25.38 1.45
N SER A 34 -13.19 -26.28 2.42
CA SER A 34 -13.67 -27.65 2.23
C SER A 34 -15.20 -27.64 2.23
N ALA A 35 -15.84 -28.54 1.48
CA ALA A 35 -17.29 -28.56 1.23
C ALA A 35 -18.19 -28.86 2.45
N ARG A 36 -17.71 -28.67 3.69
CA ARG A 36 -18.45 -28.74 4.95
C ARG A 36 -17.73 -27.87 5.98
N PRO A 37 -18.44 -27.21 6.92
CA PRO A 37 -17.82 -26.31 7.88
C PRO A 37 -16.82 -27.13 8.72
N PRO A 38 -15.59 -26.61 8.87
CA PRO A 38 -15.38 -25.43 9.69
C PRO A 38 -15.07 -24.15 8.92
N GLU A 39 -15.23 -23.01 9.59
CA GLU A 39 -14.74 -21.72 9.11
C GLU A 39 -13.27 -21.81 8.69
N PRO A 40 -12.87 -21.11 7.60
CA PRO A 40 -11.50 -21.16 7.11
C PRO A 40 -10.53 -20.68 8.19
N ARG A 41 -9.54 -21.52 8.51
CA ARG A 41 -8.51 -21.23 9.53
C ARG A 41 -7.27 -20.66 8.87
N ALA A 42 -6.56 -19.79 9.58
CA ALA A 42 -5.24 -19.36 9.14
C ALA A 42 -4.26 -20.55 9.18
N GLU A 43 -3.51 -20.73 8.10
CA GLU A 43 -2.45 -21.74 7.95
C GLU A 43 -1.06 -21.10 7.87
N GLY A 44 -1.00 -19.80 7.62
CA GLY A 44 0.26 -19.09 7.50
C GLY A 44 0.08 -17.58 7.44
N ILE A 45 1.22 -16.89 7.43
CA ILE A 45 1.31 -15.44 7.38
C ILE A 45 2.24 -15.07 6.24
N LEU A 46 1.83 -14.08 5.46
CA LEU A 46 2.65 -13.41 4.47
C LEU A 46 2.85 -11.96 4.90
N VAL A 47 4.07 -11.49 4.76
CA VAL A 47 4.45 -10.10 5.01
C VAL A 47 5.13 -9.55 3.76
N GLU A 48 4.72 -8.36 3.35
CA GLU A 48 5.22 -7.71 2.14
C GLU A 48 5.70 -6.27 2.41
N GLU A 49 6.66 -5.83 1.60
CA GLU A 49 7.14 -4.45 1.52
C GLU A 49 7.20 -4.05 0.05
N PHE A 50 6.42 -3.04 -0.31
CA PHE A 50 6.58 -2.36 -1.60
C PHE A 50 7.81 -1.46 -1.55
N VAL A 51 8.74 -1.68 -2.48
CA VAL A 51 9.86 -0.78 -2.71
C VAL A 51 9.38 0.33 -3.64
N ARG A 52 9.49 1.57 -3.20
CA ARG A 52 9.07 2.76 -3.95
C ARG A 52 10.25 3.58 -4.42
N ASP A 53 10.08 4.26 -5.55
CA ASP A 53 10.99 5.33 -5.97
C ASP A 53 10.67 6.64 -5.22
N CYS A 54 11.47 7.68 -5.44
CA CYS A 54 11.25 9.01 -4.85
C CYS A 54 9.92 9.63 -5.26
N ASP A 55 9.39 9.25 -6.42
CA ASP A 55 8.09 9.70 -6.92
C ASP A 55 6.92 8.81 -6.45
N TRP A 56 7.15 7.90 -5.50
CA TRP A 56 6.15 6.97 -4.97
C TRP A 56 5.66 5.88 -5.94
N SER A 57 6.22 5.78 -7.16
CA SER A 57 5.99 4.64 -8.04
C SER A 57 6.60 3.35 -7.45
N THR A 58 6.02 2.20 -7.77
CA THR A 58 6.52 0.91 -7.26
C THR A 58 7.64 0.39 -8.14
N LEU A 59 8.83 0.25 -7.55
CA LEU A 59 10.00 -0.38 -8.19
C LEU A 59 9.96 -1.90 -8.07
N GLY A 60 9.35 -2.42 -7.01
CA GLY A 60 9.19 -3.86 -6.83
C GLY A 60 8.66 -4.24 -5.46
N LEU A 61 8.77 -5.53 -5.16
CA LEU A 61 8.17 -6.13 -3.98
C LEU A 61 9.18 -7.03 -3.26
N ARG A 62 9.18 -6.96 -1.94
CA ARG A 62 9.88 -7.90 -1.06
C ARG A 62 8.86 -8.61 -0.20
N SER A 63 9.06 -9.90 0.05
CA SER A 63 8.13 -10.67 0.87
C SER A 63 8.80 -11.79 1.67
N ALA A 64 8.21 -12.09 2.81
CA ALA A 64 8.51 -13.27 3.61
C ALA A 64 7.22 -13.95 4.08
N GLY A 65 7.23 -15.27 4.04
CA GLY A 65 6.17 -16.13 4.50
C GLY A 65 6.59 -16.93 5.73
N TRP A 66 5.59 -17.35 6.50
CA TRP A 66 5.75 -18.26 7.62
C TRP A 66 4.55 -19.21 7.68
N THR A 67 4.81 -20.49 7.95
CA THR A 67 3.81 -21.52 8.25
C THR A 67 4.30 -22.35 9.45
N PRO A 68 3.39 -22.99 10.20
CA PRO A 68 3.77 -23.91 11.27
C PRO A 68 4.60 -25.11 10.80
N ALA A 69 4.30 -25.63 9.60
CA ALA A 69 4.93 -26.84 9.08
C ALA A 69 6.43 -26.66 8.82
N ASP A 70 6.81 -25.47 8.36
CA ASP A 70 8.18 -25.13 8.01
C ASP A 70 8.95 -24.51 9.20
N GLY A 71 8.24 -24.04 10.24
CA GLY A 71 8.81 -23.60 11.51
C GLY A 71 9.70 -22.33 11.46
N GLY A 72 9.88 -21.72 10.30
CA GLY A 72 10.79 -20.57 10.09
C GLY A 72 10.22 -19.52 9.16
N TRP A 73 10.91 -18.40 8.96
CA TRP A 73 10.56 -17.40 7.94
C TRP A 73 11.37 -17.66 6.67
N TRP A 74 10.71 -17.68 5.52
CA TRP A 74 11.37 -17.84 4.22
C TRP A 74 10.76 -16.92 3.16
N SER A 75 11.38 -16.89 1.98
CA SER A 75 10.86 -16.05 0.91
C SER A 75 9.64 -16.67 0.24
N PHE A 76 8.63 -15.84 0.02
CA PHE A 76 7.33 -16.24 -0.52
C PHE A 76 7.02 -15.53 -1.85
N ALA A 77 8.05 -15.15 -2.61
CA ALA A 77 7.90 -14.34 -3.83
C ALA A 77 6.96 -14.97 -4.87
N SER A 78 7.11 -16.28 -5.14
CA SER A 78 6.22 -16.99 -6.09
C SER A 78 4.76 -16.99 -5.65
N PHE A 79 4.50 -17.17 -4.35
CA PHE A 79 3.15 -17.11 -3.80
C PHE A 79 2.59 -15.69 -3.81
N SER A 80 3.42 -14.70 -3.47
CA SER A 80 3.09 -13.27 -3.50
C SER A 80 2.66 -12.83 -4.91
N ARG A 81 3.34 -13.30 -5.97
CA ARG A 81 2.88 -13.15 -7.35
C ARG A 81 1.59 -13.92 -7.60
N GLY A 82 1.55 -15.20 -7.21
CA GLY A 82 0.40 -16.08 -7.41
C GLY A 82 -0.90 -15.53 -6.84
N MET A 83 -0.87 -14.93 -5.65
CA MET A 83 -2.08 -14.35 -5.03
C MET A 83 -2.63 -13.12 -5.75
N ARG A 84 -1.86 -12.52 -6.67
CA ARG A 84 -2.32 -11.40 -7.51
C ARG A 84 -2.90 -11.86 -8.84
N THR A 85 -2.49 -13.03 -9.33
CA THR A 85 -2.86 -13.54 -10.66
C THR A 85 -3.83 -14.73 -10.64
N ASP A 86 -3.87 -15.50 -9.56
CA ASP A 86 -4.74 -16.68 -9.41
C ASP A 86 -5.90 -16.38 -8.44
N PRO A 87 -7.16 -16.36 -8.93
CA PRO A 87 -8.34 -16.16 -8.09
C PRO A 87 -8.50 -17.18 -6.96
N LYS A 88 -8.02 -18.41 -7.12
CA LYS A 88 -8.08 -19.43 -6.06
C LYS A 88 -7.13 -19.10 -4.91
N LEU A 89 -5.93 -18.59 -5.23
CA LEU A 89 -4.98 -18.14 -4.23
C LEU A 89 -5.44 -16.84 -3.58
N SER A 90 -5.89 -15.85 -4.36
CA SER A 90 -6.37 -14.57 -3.82
C SER A 90 -7.61 -14.75 -2.93
N GLY A 91 -8.48 -15.73 -3.23
CA GLY A 91 -9.63 -16.10 -2.41
C GLY A 91 -9.25 -16.68 -1.03
N ARG A 92 -8.04 -17.24 -0.89
CA ARG A 92 -7.49 -17.74 0.38
C ARG A 92 -6.75 -16.68 1.18
N VAL A 93 -6.50 -15.51 0.61
CA VAL A 93 -5.69 -14.47 1.24
C VAL A 93 -6.60 -13.37 1.80
N THR A 94 -6.35 -13.02 3.06
CA THR A 94 -7.02 -11.91 3.75
C THR A 94 -5.98 -10.90 4.21
N PRO A 95 -5.98 -9.67 3.68
CA PRO A 95 -5.18 -8.58 4.22
C PRO A 95 -5.58 -8.30 5.67
N VAL A 96 -4.60 -8.13 6.54
CA VAL A 96 -4.81 -7.83 7.95
C VAL A 96 -3.86 -6.73 8.44
N GLY A 97 -4.18 -6.17 9.61
CA GLY A 97 -3.23 -5.36 10.36
C GLY A 97 -2.24 -6.22 11.14
N ARG A 98 -1.12 -5.60 11.54
CA ARG A 98 -0.06 -6.26 12.31
C ARG A 98 -0.55 -6.97 13.58
N GLY A 99 -1.49 -6.36 14.32
CA GLY A 99 -2.02 -6.96 15.55
C GLY A 99 -2.79 -8.27 15.30
N ALA A 100 -3.60 -8.32 14.24
CA ALA A 100 -4.29 -9.55 13.85
C ALA A 100 -3.31 -10.62 13.33
N ALA A 101 -2.29 -10.22 12.55
CA ALA A 101 -1.23 -11.12 12.15
C ALA A 101 -0.47 -11.69 13.36
N GLU A 102 -0.15 -10.87 14.36
CA GLU A 102 0.51 -11.33 15.59
C GLU A 102 -0.37 -12.31 16.39
N ALA A 103 -1.67 -12.04 16.49
CA ALA A 103 -2.61 -12.95 17.15
C ALA A 103 -2.65 -14.31 16.45
N SER A 104 -2.78 -14.33 15.12
CA SER A 104 -2.75 -15.58 14.33
C SER A 104 -1.40 -16.28 14.41
N TYR A 105 -0.28 -15.55 14.36
CA TYR A 105 1.07 -16.10 14.49
C TYR A 105 1.23 -16.88 15.80
N ARG A 106 0.72 -16.31 16.91
CA ARG A 106 0.74 -16.94 18.22
C ARG A 106 -0.14 -18.18 18.29
N GLN A 107 -1.37 -18.10 17.75
CA GLN A 107 -2.30 -19.23 17.70
C GLN A 107 -1.74 -20.41 16.89
N LEU A 108 -0.95 -20.10 15.86
CA LEU A 108 -0.28 -21.06 15.01
C LEU A 108 1.02 -21.64 15.63
N GLY A 109 1.41 -21.20 16.83
CA GLY A 109 2.59 -21.70 17.53
C GLY A 109 3.89 -20.94 17.29
N GLY A 110 3.88 -19.84 16.52
CA GLY A 110 5.07 -19.04 16.22
C GLY A 110 5.57 -18.16 17.38
N GLY A 111 4.77 -17.97 18.42
CA GLY A 111 5.10 -17.14 19.59
C GLY A 111 4.80 -15.65 19.38
N ARG A 112 5.78 -14.78 19.66
CA ARG A 112 5.65 -13.32 19.44
C ARG A 112 6.10 -12.97 18.03
N LEU A 113 5.28 -12.20 17.30
CA LEU A 113 5.64 -11.77 15.96
C LEU A 113 6.90 -10.89 15.99
N PRO A 114 7.95 -11.18 15.20
CA PRO A 114 9.18 -10.40 15.18
C PRO A 114 8.94 -8.92 14.84
N ALA A 115 9.82 -8.06 15.35
CA ALA A 115 9.82 -6.65 14.99
C ALA A 115 9.99 -6.46 13.47
N GLU A 116 9.45 -5.37 12.96
CA GLU A 116 9.45 -5.08 11.52
C GLU A 116 10.85 -4.95 10.90
N ALA A 117 11.84 -4.52 11.68
CA ALA A 117 13.24 -4.52 11.27
C ALA A 117 13.81 -5.94 11.13
N VAL A 118 13.37 -6.88 11.98
CA VAL A 118 13.78 -8.29 11.93
C VAL A 118 13.08 -9.00 10.77
N LEU A 119 11.79 -8.76 10.54
CA LEU A 119 11.07 -9.38 9.42
C LEU A 119 11.73 -9.08 8.06
N ARG A 120 12.26 -7.87 7.89
CA ARG A 120 12.99 -7.46 6.68
C ARG A 120 14.26 -8.26 6.43
N THR A 121 14.89 -8.85 7.45
CA THR A 121 16.08 -9.70 7.24
C THR A 121 15.73 -11.04 6.60
N TYR A 122 14.45 -11.43 6.59
CA TYR A 122 13.95 -12.62 5.90
C TYR A 122 13.53 -12.36 4.45
N PHE A 123 13.58 -11.12 3.96
CA PHE A 123 13.32 -10.77 2.57
C PHE A 123 14.48 -11.20 1.67
N ARG A 124 14.54 -12.48 1.32
CA ARG A 124 15.64 -13.05 0.53
C ARG A 124 15.53 -12.80 -0.97
N HIS A 125 14.34 -12.46 -1.47
CA HIS A 125 14.12 -12.16 -2.88
C HIS A 125 13.47 -10.80 -3.06
N TYR A 126 13.96 -10.08 -4.06
CA TYR A 126 13.36 -8.85 -4.58
C TYR A 126 12.75 -9.17 -5.94
N GLU A 127 11.47 -8.86 -6.08
CA GLU A 127 10.74 -8.99 -7.33
C GLU A 127 10.63 -7.62 -7.98
N PRO A 128 11.40 -7.34 -9.05
CA PRO A 128 11.30 -6.05 -9.74
C PRO A 128 9.98 -5.97 -10.51
N PHE A 129 9.41 -4.77 -10.54
CA PHE A 129 8.33 -4.45 -11.47
C PHE A 129 8.86 -3.65 -12.66
N PRO A 130 8.29 -3.84 -13.85
CA PRO A 130 8.63 -3.01 -15.00
C PRO A 130 8.35 -1.54 -14.67
N THR A 131 9.38 -0.71 -14.76
CA THR A 131 9.24 0.74 -14.66
C THR A 131 9.18 1.33 -16.06
N ALA A 132 8.21 2.21 -16.29
CA ALA A 132 8.15 3.05 -17.47
C ALA A 132 8.22 4.52 -17.02
N PRO A 133 8.81 5.43 -17.81
CA PRO A 133 8.72 6.85 -17.52
C PRO A 133 7.23 7.25 -17.42
N PRO A 134 6.85 8.16 -16.49
CA PRO A 134 5.46 8.54 -16.29
C PRO A 134 4.79 8.97 -17.60
N LEU A 135 3.71 8.29 -17.96
CA LEU A 135 2.94 8.65 -19.14
C LEU A 135 2.12 9.91 -18.82
N ARG A 136 2.36 11.00 -19.55
CA ARG A 136 1.60 12.24 -19.39
C ARG A 136 0.18 12.07 -19.94
N LEU A 137 -0.81 12.06 -19.06
CA LEU A 137 -2.23 11.95 -19.40
C LEU A 137 -2.92 13.31 -19.19
N GLY A 138 -2.57 14.34 -19.99
CA GLY A 138 -3.21 15.65 -19.92
C GLY A 138 -2.33 16.82 -20.36
N PRO A 139 -2.89 18.05 -20.42
CA PRO A 139 -2.11 19.25 -20.67
C PRO A 139 -1.02 19.41 -19.61
N ALA A 140 0.15 19.93 -20.03
CA ALA A 140 1.35 19.98 -19.20
C ALA A 140 1.26 20.98 -18.03
N ASP A 141 0.27 21.87 -18.06
CA ASP A 141 0.19 23.00 -17.16
C ASP A 141 -0.55 22.63 -15.87
N ALA A 142 0.02 23.04 -14.74
CA ALA A 142 -0.61 22.91 -13.45
C ALA A 142 -1.92 23.73 -13.40
N PRO A 143 -2.96 23.25 -12.71
CA PRO A 143 -4.17 24.04 -12.50
C PRO A 143 -3.86 25.35 -11.78
N ASP A 144 -4.69 26.38 -12.00
CA ASP A 144 -4.55 27.69 -11.36
C ASP A 144 -4.38 27.55 -9.83
N GLY A 145 -3.33 28.17 -9.30
CA GLY A 145 -3.00 28.14 -7.88
C GLY A 145 -2.18 26.92 -7.42
N PHE A 146 -1.79 26.03 -8.34
CA PHE A 146 -0.89 24.90 -8.08
C PHE A 146 0.39 25.00 -8.90
N HIS A 147 1.46 24.44 -8.35
CA HIS A 147 2.76 24.34 -8.99
C HIS A 147 2.83 23.14 -9.96
N GLU A 148 2.23 22.01 -9.57
CA GLU A 148 2.26 20.77 -10.35
C GLU A 148 0.98 19.95 -10.10
N GLN A 149 0.58 19.17 -11.09
CA GLN A 149 -0.42 18.12 -10.91
C GLN A 149 0.19 16.77 -11.30
N ARG A 150 0.08 15.80 -10.38
CA ARG A 150 0.55 14.42 -10.57
C ARG A 150 -0.62 13.46 -10.47
N VAL A 151 -0.61 12.41 -11.29
CA VAL A 151 -1.62 11.36 -11.22
C VAL A 151 -0.97 10.04 -10.82
N TYR A 152 -1.50 9.40 -9.78
CA TYR A 152 -1.08 8.09 -9.33
C TYR A 152 -2.18 7.07 -9.57
N ARG A 153 -1.79 5.87 -9.99
CA ARG A 153 -2.69 4.73 -10.12
C ARG A 153 -2.22 3.63 -9.20
N VAL A 154 -3.09 3.15 -8.32
CA VAL A 154 -2.85 1.92 -7.56
C VAL A 154 -3.75 0.83 -8.10
N LEU A 155 -3.13 -0.25 -8.58
CA LEU A 155 -3.85 -1.43 -9.06
C LEU A 155 -4.07 -2.40 -7.91
N PHE A 156 -5.25 -3.03 -7.90
CA PHE A 156 -5.62 -4.01 -6.89
C PHE A 156 -6.14 -5.29 -7.54
N ALA A 157 -5.72 -6.42 -6.98
CA ALA A 157 -6.28 -7.74 -7.21
C ALA A 157 -7.38 -8.03 -6.20
N LYS A 158 -8.12 -9.12 -6.46
CA LYS A 158 -9.34 -9.54 -5.77
C LYS A 158 -10.52 -8.59 -6.04
N ASP A 159 -11.71 -9.08 -5.72
CA ASP A 159 -12.95 -8.33 -5.90
C ASP A 159 -13.52 -7.78 -4.58
N LEU A 160 -14.26 -6.69 -4.67
CA LEU A 160 -15.11 -6.12 -3.65
C LEU A 160 -16.53 -6.65 -3.77
N ARG A 161 -17.08 -7.11 -2.66
CA ARG A 161 -18.50 -7.40 -2.53
C ARG A 161 -19.30 -6.09 -2.48
N ALA A 162 -20.61 -6.20 -2.72
CA ALA A 162 -21.52 -5.03 -2.72
C ALA A 162 -21.54 -4.29 -1.37
N ASP A 163 -21.49 -5.03 -0.25
CA ASP A 163 -21.43 -4.44 1.11
C ASP A 163 -20.11 -3.69 1.36
N GLN A 164 -19.00 -4.25 0.89
CA GLN A 164 -17.67 -3.62 1.00
C GLN A 164 -17.60 -2.34 0.17
N LEU A 165 -18.15 -2.37 -1.05
CA LEU A 165 -18.24 -1.20 -1.91
C LEU A 165 -19.13 -0.12 -1.29
N ALA A 166 -20.29 -0.49 -0.74
CA ALA A 166 -21.18 0.46 -0.06
C ALA A 166 -20.50 1.11 1.16
N ASN A 167 -19.75 0.33 1.95
CA ASN A 167 -18.97 0.85 3.08
C ASN A 167 -17.90 1.85 2.64
N LEU A 168 -17.19 1.57 1.54
CA LEU A 168 -16.23 2.51 0.96
C LEU A 168 -16.90 3.80 0.50
N SER A 169 -17.98 3.68 -0.27
CA SER A 169 -18.72 4.84 -0.75
C SER A 169 -19.24 5.70 0.40
N ALA A 170 -19.71 5.10 1.50
CA ALA A 170 -20.14 5.84 2.68
C ALA A 170 -18.97 6.53 3.40
N GLY A 171 -17.81 5.87 3.50
CA GLY A 171 -16.64 6.38 4.22
C GLY A 171 -15.84 7.46 3.49
N TRP A 172 -15.92 7.52 2.15
CA TRP A 172 -15.19 8.50 1.34
C TRP A 172 -16.03 9.69 0.87
N ARG A 173 -17.35 9.67 1.09
CA ARG A 173 -18.21 10.83 0.81
C ARG A 173 -17.67 12.06 1.50
N THR A 174 -17.32 13.05 0.69
CA THR A 174 -16.93 14.37 1.18
C THR A 174 -18.21 15.22 1.25
N PRO A 175 -18.53 15.82 2.40
CA PRO A 175 -19.68 16.72 2.49
C PRO A 175 -19.28 18.07 1.86
N ALA A 176 -19.85 18.37 0.70
CA ALA A 176 -19.84 19.63 -0.06
C ALA A 176 -19.22 19.51 -1.47
N GLU A 177 -19.99 20.03 -2.43
CA GLU A 177 -19.80 20.07 -3.89
C GLU A 177 -20.15 18.77 -4.63
N ASP A 178 -21.45 18.44 -4.53
CA ASP A 178 -22.10 17.48 -5.41
C ASP A 178 -22.15 18.00 -6.86
N ASP A 179 -21.18 17.61 -7.69
CA ASP A 179 -21.40 17.56 -9.14
C ASP A 179 -22.29 16.34 -9.44
N PRO A 180 -23.51 16.53 -10.00
CA PRO A 180 -24.41 15.44 -10.33
C PRO A 180 -23.81 14.40 -11.30
N ALA A 181 -22.74 14.72 -12.03
CA ALA A 181 -22.02 13.75 -12.87
C ALA A 181 -21.22 12.71 -12.06
N ASP A 182 -20.74 13.07 -10.86
CA ASP A 182 -19.98 12.16 -9.98
C ASP A 182 -20.90 11.20 -9.22
N GLN A 183 -22.11 11.62 -8.89
CA GLN A 183 -23.13 10.75 -8.27
C GLN A 183 -23.59 9.62 -9.22
N ALA A 184 -23.59 9.86 -10.53
CA ALA A 184 -24.11 8.93 -11.53
C ALA A 184 -23.26 7.66 -11.73
N ARG A 185 -21.98 7.65 -11.29
CA ARG A 185 -21.08 6.50 -11.48
C ARG A 185 -21.17 5.45 -10.36
N GLY A 186 -21.76 5.78 -9.21
CA GLY A 186 -21.95 4.86 -8.07
C GLY A 186 -20.67 4.30 -7.45
N MET A 187 -19.50 4.84 -7.82
CA MET A 187 -18.18 4.38 -7.37
C MET A 187 -17.65 5.24 -6.22
N PRO A 188 -16.87 4.68 -5.28
CA PRO A 188 -16.25 5.45 -4.22
C PRO A 188 -15.27 6.51 -4.76
N ALA A 189 -15.43 7.75 -4.32
CA ALA A 189 -14.55 8.87 -4.61
C ALA A 189 -14.48 9.80 -3.40
N GLY A 190 -13.46 10.64 -3.32
CA GLY A 190 -13.31 11.59 -2.24
C GLY A 190 -12.23 12.63 -2.51
N ARG A 191 -12.17 13.61 -1.60
CA ARG A 191 -11.22 14.72 -1.65
C ARG A 191 -10.62 14.98 -0.27
N LEU A 192 -9.36 15.37 -0.24
CA LEU A 192 -8.62 15.74 0.97
C LEU A 192 -7.72 16.94 0.69
N ARG A 193 -7.69 17.90 1.62
CA ARG A 193 -6.72 19.00 1.60
C ARG A 193 -5.71 18.80 2.73
N VAL A 194 -4.43 18.86 2.41
CA VAL A 194 -3.33 18.76 3.37
C VAL A 194 -2.45 20.00 3.20
N GLY A 195 -2.52 20.93 4.16
CA GLY A 195 -1.91 22.25 3.99
C GLY A 195 -2.50 22.95 2.76
N SER A 196 -1.64 23.32 1.81
CA SER A 196 -2.02 23.93 0.52
C SER A 196 -2.26 22.94 -0.60
N ASP A 197 -1.93 21.66 -0.42
CA ASP A 197 -2.07 20.63 -1.44
C ASP A 197 -3.48 20.04 -1.46
N LEU A 198 -3.95 19.69 -2.66
CA LEU A 198 -5.26 19.09 -2.88
C LEU A 198 -5.12 17.68 -3.47
N PHE A 199 -5.86 16.75 -2.90
CA PHE A 199 -5.90 15.35 -3.31
C PHE A 199 -7.33 14.97 -3.65
N ASP A 200 -7.54 14.49 -4.88
CA ASP A 200 -8.81 13.96 -5.36
C ASP A 200 -8.61 12.50 -5.76
N TRP A 201 -9.52 11.60 -5.40
CA TRP A 201 -9.41 10.21 -5.80
C TRP A 201 -10.73 9.60 -6.21
N ASN A 202 -10.65 8.58 -7.07
CA ASN A 202 -11.76 7.71 -7.41
C ASN A 202 -11.31 6.26 -7.50
N LEU A 203 -12.21 5.35 -7.14
CA LEU A 203 -12.04 3.92 -7.33
C LEU A 203 -12.88 3.48 -8.52
N ARG A 204 -12.32 2.68 -9.44
CA ARG A 204 -13.07 2.16 -10.58
C ARG A 204 -12.57 0.79 -11.03
N ARG A 205 -13.37 0.13 -11.85
CA ARG A 205 -12.95 -1.08 -12.57
C ARG A 205 -12.13 -0.74 -13.80
N ILE A 206 -11.15 -1.60 -14.11
CA ILE A 206 -10.35 -1.52 -15.34
C ILE A 206 -10.30 -2.87 -16.05
N GLY A 207 -9.90 -2.84 -17.33
CA GLY A 207 -9.70 -4.06 -18.13
C GLY A 207 -10.96 -4.92 -18.21
N GLN A 208 -12.11 -4.35 -18.54
CA GLN A 208 -13.41 -5.06 -18.60
C GLN A 208 -13.81 -5.74 -17.26
N GLY A 209 -13.39 -5.19 -16.12
CA GLY A 209 -13.75 -5.70 -14.79
C GLY A 209 -12.69 -6.59 -14.14
N LEU A 210 -11.56 -6.83 -14.80
CA LEU A 210 -10.49 -7.71 -14.33
C LEU A 210 -9.78 -7.22 -13.05
N ALA A 211 -9.73 -5.90 -12.82
CA ALA A 211 -9.06 -5.33 -11.66
C ALA A 211 -9.77 -4.06 -11.14
N TRP A 212 -9.47 -3.74 -9.89
CA TRP A 212 -9.80 -2.46 -9.28
C TRP A 212 -8.62 -1.49 -9.40
N CYS A 213 -8.93 -0.22 -9.57
CA CYS A 213 -7.99 0.85 -9.78
C CYS A 213 -8.37 2.04 -8.91
N LEU A 214 -7.47 2.47 -8.03
CA LEU A 214 -7.54 3.77 -7.37
C LEU A 214 -6.74 4.76 -8.22
N ASP A 215 -7.41 5.75 -8.80
CA ASP A 215 -6.74 6.90 -9.40
C ASP A 215 -6.74 8.04 -8.38
N LEU A 216 -5.56 8.56 -8.06
CA LEU A 216 -5.33 9.70 -7.18
C LEU A 216 -4.71 10.84 -8.01
N THR A 217 -5.35 12.00 -8.00
CA THR A 217 -4.80 13.24 -8.52
C THR A 217 -4.29 14.06 -7.35
N ALA A 218 -3.01 14.43 -7.38
CA ALA A 218 -2.37 15.30 -6.41
C ALA A 218 -2.03 16.64 -7.09
N SER A 219 -2.71 17.70 -6.67
CA SER A 219 -2.39 19.07 -7.07
C SER A 219 -1.55 19.70 -5.97
N LEU A 220 -0.26 19.88 -6.26
CA LEU A 220 0.75 20.33 -5.31
C LEU A 220 0.95 21.84 -5.44
N ALA A 221 0.87 22.56 -4.33
CA ALA A 221 1.03 24.01 -4.32
C ALA A 221 2.50 24.45 -4.44
N THR A 222 3.44 23.54 -4.14
CA THR A 222 4.88 23.76 -4.19
C THR A 222 5.57 22.58 -4.87
N ASP A 223 6.91 22.59 -4.90
CA ASP A 223 7.72 21.46 -5.33
C ASP A 223 7.82 20.34 -4.29
N ALA A 224 7.45 20.61 -3.03
CA ALA A 224 7.37 19.60 -1.97
C ALA A 224 6.20 18.64 -2.19
N ASP A 225 6.45 17.35 -1.97
CA ASP A 225 5.47 16.26 -2.16
C ASP A 225 5.35 15.32 -0.95
N ASP A 226 5.78 15.79 0.22
CA ASP A 226 5.83 15.03 1.48
C ASP A 226 4.47 14.39 1.85
N ALA A 227 3.37 15.01 1.43
CA ALA A 227 2.01 14.53 1.71
C ALA A 227 1.55 13.38 0.78
N VAL A 228 2.17 13.21 -0.40
CA VAL A 228 1.74 12.22 -1.40
C VAL A 228 1.85 10.80 -0.86
N GLY A 229 3.02 10.44 -0.33
CA GLY A 229 3.28 9.09 0.20
C GLY A 229 2.32 8.69 1.32
N PRO A 230 2.14 9.51 2.38
CA PRO A 230 1.16 9.29 3.43
C PRO A 230 -0.27 9.11 2.91
N VAL A 231 -0.73 9.94 1.98
CA VAL A 231 -2.08 9.83 1.39
C VAL A 231 -2.25 8.53 0.60
N LEU A 232 -1.28 8.19 -0.26
CA LEU A 232 -1.29 6.92 -0.99
C LEU A 232 -1.33 5.71 -0.03
N HIS A 233 -0.55 5.78 1.05
CA HIS A 233 -0.52 4.72 2.06
C HIS A 233 -1.88 4.57 2.76
N GLU A 234 -2.49 5.68 3.18
CA GLU A 234 -3.78 5.65 3.86
C GLU A 234 -4.88 5.09 2.96
N LEU A 235 -5.01 5.59 1.73
CA LEU A 235 -6.02 5.13 0.78
C LEU A 235 -5.82 3.64 0.45
N THR A 236 -4.57 3.22 0.24
CA THR A 236 -4.23 1.79 0.03
C THR A 236 -4.60 0.95 1.25
N ALA A 237 -4.33 1.44 2.47
CA ALA A 237 -4.70 0.75 3.69
C ALA A 237 -6.22 0.64 3.88
N VAL A 238 -7.00 1.65 3.48
CA VAL A 238 -8.47 1.60 3.47
C VAL A 238 -8.96 0.48 2.55
N LEU A 239 -8.46 0.42 1.31
CA LEU A 239 -8.84 -0.62 0.34
C LEU A 239 -8.40 -2.02 0.78
N ARG A 240 -7.22 -2.15 1.40
CA ARG A 240 -6.75 -3.40 2.01
C ARG A 240 -7.69 -3.89 3.11
N ARG A 241 -8.23 -2.99 3.95
CA ARG A 241 -9.23 -3.38 4.97
C ARG A 241 -10.52 -3.93 4.37
N GLN A 242 -10.84 -3.59 3.13
CA GLN A 242 -11.96 -4.16 2.38
C GLN A 242 -11.60 -5.46 1.65
N GLY A 243 -10.36 -5.95 1.81
CA GLY A 243 -9.92 -7.23 1.30
C GLY A 243 -9.12 -7.16 -0.01
N LEU A 244 -9.00 -5.98 -0.63
CA LEU A 244 -8.21 -5.82 -1.85
C LEU A 244 -6.71 -6.02 -1.59
N ILE A 245 -6.02 -6.56 -2.60
CA ILE A 245 -4.59 -6.84 -2.54
C ILE A 245 -3.87 -5.87 -3.50
N PRO A 246 -3.03 -4.94 -3.00
CA PRO A 246 -2.31 -4.02 -3.88
C PRO A 246 -1.37 -4.79 -4.81
N VAL A 247 -1.30 -4.36 -6.07
CA VAL A 247 -0.46 -4.95 -7.12
C VAL A 247 0.72 -4.04 -7.41
N THR A 248 0.45 -2.80 -7.78
CA THR A 248 1.48 -1.80 -8.09
C THR A 248 0.93 -0.40 -7.88
N THR A 249 1.83 0.58 -7.83
CA THR A 249 1.51 1.99 -7.96
C THR A 249 2.34 2.57 -9.08
N GLU A 250 1.68 3.26 -9.99
CA GLU A 250 2.28 3.90 -11.16
C GLU A 250 2.01 5.39 -11.11
N ARG A 251 2.97 6.20 -11.59
CA ARG A 251 2.82 7.64 -11.77
C ARG A 251 2.56 7.94 -13.25
N PHE A 252 1.59 8.80 -13.52
CA PHE A 252 1.20 9.29 -14.82
C PHE A 252 1.33 10.82 -14.78
N ALA A 253 2.35 11.36 -15.45
CA ALA A 253 2.88 12.75 -15.37
C ALA A 253 3.76 13.06 -14.16
#